data_AF-A0A8C9G4S7-F1
#
_entry.id   AF-A0A8C9G4S7-F1
#
_cell.length_a   1.000
_cell.length_b   1.000
_cell.length_c   1.000
_cell.angle_alpha   90.00
_cell.angle_beta   90.00
_cell.angle_gamma   90.00
#
_symmetry.space_group_name_H-M   'P 1'
#
loop_
_entity.id
_entity.type
_entity.pdbx_description
1 polymer ?
#
loop_
_entity_poly.entity_id
_entity_poly.type
_entity_poly.pdbx_seq_one_letter_code
_entity_poly.pdbx_strand_id
1 'polypeptide(L)'
;LAKQVLKEVQKDVESWISCGNRRPHLTVILVGDNPASHIYVRNKVKAAAAVGISSEVILRPKYISQEELLDMTLKLNKDSAVSGVLVQLPLPGRCYLLSHSLHMMSIVLKT
;
A
#
# COMPACT_ATOMS: atom_id res chain seq x y z
N LEU A 1 0.55 0.47 -23.29
CA LEU A 1 1.23 -0.21 -22.17
C LEU A 1 0.43 -0.19 -20.86
N ALA A 2 0.39 0.91 -20.09
CA ALA A 2 -0.27 0.91 -18.75
C ALA A 2 -1.74 0.44 -18.75
N LYS A 3 -2.54 0.85 -19.75
CA LYS A 3 -3.93 0.39 -19.90
C LYS A 3 -4.07 -1.12 -20.19
N GLN A 4 -3.09 -1.72 -20.85
CA GLN A 4 -3.09 -3.16 -21.15
C GLN A 4 -2.77 -3.95 -19.87
N VAL A 5 -1.74 -3.53 -19.13
CA VAL A 5 -1.38 -4.12 -17.85
C VAL A 5 -2.54 -4.05 -16.86
N LEU A 6 -3.24 -2.92 -16.75
CA LEU A 6 -4.42 -2.80 -15.88
C LEU A 6 -5.55 -3.78 -16.27
N LYS A 7 -5.76 -4.00 -17.57
CA LYS A 7 -6.76 -4.98 -18.04
C LYS A 7 -6.38 -6.42 -17.72
N GLU A 8 -5.09 -6.76 -17.82
CA GLU A 8 -4.58 -8.08 -17.45
C GLU A 8 -4.76 -8.30 -15.94
N VAL A 9 -4.30 -7.36 -15.12
CA VAL A 9 -4.46 -7.43 -13.66
C VAL A 9 -5.93 -7.52 -13.26
N GLN A 10 -6.84 -6.79 -13.92
CA GLN A 10 -8.27 -6.88 -13.65
C GLN A 10 -8.79 -8.31 -13.89
N LYS A 11 -8.43 -8.94 -15.02
CA LYS A 11 -8.84 -10.32 -15.32
C LYS A 11 -8.29 -11.31 -14.31
N ASP A 12 -7.04 -11.13 -13.88
CA ASP A 12 -6.40 -11.98 -12.89
C ASP A 12 -7.12 -11.88 -11.54
N VAL A 13 -7.50 -10.67 -11.13
CA VAL A 13 -8.26 -10.43 -9.89
C VAL A 13 -9.67 -11.05 -9.97
N GLU A 14 -10.35 -10.91 -11.11
CA GLU A 14 -11.67 -11.53 -11.33
C GLU A 14 -11.59 -13.06 -11.27
N SER A 15 -10.61 -13.65 -11.95
CA SER A 15 -10.34 -15.09 -11.91
C SER A 15 -10.03 -15.57 -10.50
N TRP A 16 -9.14 -14.87 -9.78
CA TRP A 16 -8.76 -15.16 -8.41
C TRP A 16 -9.97 -15.23 -7.47
N ILE A 17 -10.87 -14.24 -7.56
CA ILE A 17 -12.10 -14.18 -6.77
C ILE A 17 -13.07 -15.29 -7.19
N SER A 18 -13.18 -15.60 -8.49
CA SER A 18 -14.05 -16.66 -9.00
C SER A 18 -13.65 -18.06 -8.51
N CYS A 19 -12.36 -18.27 -8.23
CA CYS A 19 -11.83 -19.49 -7.61
C CYS A 19 -12.15 -19.59 -6.11
N GLY A 20 -12.92 -18.65 -5.54
CA GLY A 20 -13.33 -18.64 -4.12
C GLY A 20 -12.34 -17.94 -3.18
N ASN A 21 -11.26 -17.34 -3.71
CA ASN A 21 -10.31 -16.62 -2.88
C ASN A 21 -10.85 -15.24 -2.47
N ARG A 22 -10.35 -14.72 -1.34
CA ARG A 22 -10.68 -13.37 -0.90
C ARG A 22 -10.15 -12.33 -1.90
N ARG A 23 -10.94 -11.27 -2.11
CA ARG A 23 -10.51 -10.10 -2.88
C ARG A 23 -9.20 -9.53 -2.31
N PRO A 24 -8.18 -9.26 -3.14
CA PRO A 24 -6.94 -8.66 -2.67
C PRO A 24 -7.17 -7.30 -2.01
N HIS A 25 -6.36 -7.00 -1.00
CA HIS A 25 -6.43 -5.75 -0.24
C HIS A 25 -5.07 -5.06 -0.15
N LEU A 26 -5.03 -3.78 -0.54
CA LEU A 26 -3.84 -2.93 -0.48
C LEU A 26 -4.01 -1.83 0.57
N THR A 27 -3.18 -1.84 1.60
CA THR A 27 -3.11 -0.77 2.60
C THR A 27 -1.96 0.17 2.27
N VAL A 28 -2.23 1.47 2.13
CA VAL A 28 -1.22 2.50 1.87
C VAL A 28 -1.05 3.37 3.12
N ILE A 29 0.16 3.43 3.68
CA ILE A 29 0.49 4.31 4.79
C ILE A 29 1.06 5.60 4.23
N LEU A 30 0.44 6.73 4.57
CA LEU A 30 0.89 8.07 4.19
C LEU A 30 1.21 8.87 5.46
N VAL A 31 2.46 9.32 5.56
CA VAL A 31 2.97 10.07 6.71
C VAL A 31 3.13 11.54 6.34
N GLY A 32 2.44 12.42 7.07
CA GLY A 32 2.43 13.86 6.85
C GLY A 32 1.56 14.29 5.67
N ASP A 33 1.61 15.60 5.36
CA ASP A 33 0.62 16.27 4.52
C ASP A 33 1.20 16.79 3.20
N ASN A 34 2.24 16.15 2.65
CA ASN A 34 2.85 16.58 1.40
C ASN A 34 1.83 16.47 0.24
N PRO A 35 1.43 17.58 -0.41
CA PRO A 35 0.39 17.57 -1.44
C PRO A 35 0.70 16.63 -2.61
N ALA A 36 1.97 16.52 -3.01
CA ALA A 36 2.39 15.60 -4.07
C ALA A 36 2.16 14.15 -3.65
N SER A 37 2.52 13.78 -2.42
CA SER A 37 2.29 12.43 -1.88
C SER A 37 0.80 12.07 -1.84
N HIS A 38 -0.08 13.00 -1.47
CA HIS A 38 -1.54 12.78 -1.52
C HIS A 38 -2.04 12.50 -2.95
N ILE A 39 -1.53 13.20 -3.95
CA ILE A 39 -1.90 12.97 -5.35
C ILE A 39 -1.45 11.57 -5.80
N TYR A 40 -0.22 11.19 -5.48
CA TYR A 40 0.30 9.85 -5.82
C TYR A 40 -0.49 8.73 -5.14
N VAL A 41 -0.78 8.86 -3.85
CA VAL A 41 -1.59 7.88 -3.10
C VAL A 41 -3.00 7.78 -3.67
N ARG A 42 -3.64 8.91 -3.98
CA ARG A 42 -4.96 8.93 -4.63
C ARG A 42 -4.95 8.19 -5.97
N ASN A 43 -3.90 8.38 -6.77
CA ASN A 43 -3.78 7.69 -8.07
C ASN A 43 -3.59 6.18 -7.88
N LYS A 44 -2.84 5.75 -6.87
CA LYS A 44 -2.67 4.32 -6.53
C LYS A 44 -4.00 3.68 -6.09
N VAL A 45 -4.76 4.34 -5.23
CA VAL A 45 -6.09 3.88 -4.79
C VAL A 45 -7.04 3.78 -5.98
N LYS A 46 -7.05 4.78 -6.86
CA LYS A 46 -7.86 4.75 -8.09
C LYS A 46 -7.49 3.58 -9.00
N ALA A 47 -6.19 3.33 -9.20
CA ALA A 47 -5.71 2.22 -10.01
C ALA A 47 -6.09 0.86 -9.41
N ALA A 48 -5.94 0.68 -8.08
CA ALA A 48 -6.35 -0.52 -7.38
C ALA A 48 -7.86 -0.78 -7.53
N ALA A 49 -8.68 0.26 -7.29
CA ALA A 49 -10.13 0.16 -7.46
C ALA A 49 -10.53 -0.20 -8.89
N ALA A 50 -9.85 0.38 -9.89
CA ALA A 50 -10.13 0.13 -11.31
C ALA A 50 -9.89 -1.33 -11.74
N VAL A 51 -9.06 -2.07 -11.01
CA VAL A 51 -8.77 -3.50 -11.28
C VAL A 51 -9.44 -4.44 -10.27
N GLY A 52 -10.36 -3.92 -9.45
CA GLY A 52 -11.11 -4.73 -8.48
C GLY A 52 -10.38 -5.04 -7.17
N ILE A 53 -9.23 -4.41 -6.92
CA ILE A 53 -8.49 -4.52 -5.65
C ILE A 53 -9.08 -3.56 -4.64
N SER A 54 -9.39 -4.07 -3.44
CA SER A 54 -9.81 -3.21 -2.32
C SER A 54 -8.60 -2.46 -1.75
N SER A 55 -8.78 -1.24 -1.28
CA SER A 55 -7.66 -0.48 -0.69
C SER A 55 -8.09 0.47 0.42
N GLU A 56 -7.15 0.75 1.32
CA GLU A 56 -7.29 1.69 2.42
C GLU A 56 -6.07 2.62 2.45
N VAL A 57 -6.27 3.87 2.87
CA VAL A 57 -5.18 4.81 3.16
C VAL A 57 -5.18 5.11 4.65
N ILE A 58 -4.08 4.75 5.32
CA ILE A 58 -3.84 5.08 6.72
C ILE A 58 -3.00 6.37 6.75
N LEU A 59 -3.63 7.45 7.20
CA LEU A 59 -2.95 8.73 7.42
C LEU A 59 -2.29 8.74 8.79
N ARG A 60 -1.02 9.14 8.82
CA ARG A 60 -0.27 9.35 10.07
C ARG A 60 0.35 10.74 10.09
N PRO A 61 0.44 11.37 11.28
CA PRO A 61 1.04 12.67 11.39
C PRO A 61 2.54 12.63 11.06
N LYS A 62 3.10 13.75 10.62
CA LYS A 62 4.53 13.88 10.30
C LYS A 62 5.50 13.60 11.45
N TYR A 63 4.99 13.54 12.69
CA TYR A 63 5.75 13.31 13.91
C TYR A 63 5.65 11.87 14.44
N ILE A 64 5.00 10.95 13.71
CA ILE A 64 4.97 9.53 14.06
C ILE A 64 6.39 9.02 14.31
N SER A 65 6.58 8.20 15.34
CA SER A 65 7.88 7.63 15.62
C SER A 65 8.23 6.52 14.61
N GLN A 66 9.52 6.26 14.45
CA GLN A 66 9.99 5.14 13.65
C GLN A 66 9.47 3.79 14.17
N GLU A 67 9.47 3.60 15.49
CA GLU A 67 9.00 2.38 16.13
C GLU A 67 7.51 2.17 15.89
N GLU A 68 6.69 3.23 16.00
CA GLU A 68 5.26 3.19 15.72
C GLU A 68 4.95 2.83 14.26
N LEU A 69 5.73 3.38 13.31
CA LEU A 69 5.56 3.09 11.88
C LEU A 69 5.96 1.65 11.56
N LEU A 70 7.04 1.14 12.15
CA LEU A 70 7.48 -0.25 12.00
C LEU A 70 6.48 -1.23 12.62
N ASP A 71 6.03 -1.00 13.85
CA ASP A 71 5.05 -1.85 14.53
C ASP A 71 3.72 -1.90 13.76
N MET A 72 3.24 -0.76 13.25
CA MET A 72 2.08 -0.72 12.35
C MET A 72 2.30 -1.57 11.11
N THR A 73 3.44 -1.41 10.44
CA THR A 73 3.76 -2.17 9.22
C THR A 73 3.85 -3.67 9.53
N LEU A 74 4.43 -4.06 10.66
CA LEU A 74 4.50 -5.46 11.12
C LEU A 74 3.12 -6.03 11.43
N LYS A 75 2.23 -5.26 12.06
CA LYS A 75 0.84 -5.67 12.33
C LYS A 75 0.08 -5.90 11.03
N LEU A 76 0.16 -4.98 10.08
CA LEU A 76 -0.45 -5.14 8.76
C LEU A 76 0.17 -6.31 7.99
N ASN A 77 1.47 -6.55 8.16
CA ASN A 77 2.14 -7.71 7.58
C ASN A 77 1.74 -9.06 8.22
N LYS A 78 1.13 -9.06 9.41
CA LYS A 78 0.57 -10.28 10.02
C LYS A 78 -0.93 -10.45 9.77
N ASP A 79 -1.61 -9.39 9.33
CA ASP A 79 -3.03 -9.44 9.02
C ASP A 79 -3.28 -10.24 7.73
N SER A 80 -4.06 -11.31 7.82
CA SER A 80 -4.48 -12.15 6.69
C SER A 80 -5.50 -11.47 5.79
N ALA A 81 -6.12 -10.38 6.25
CA ALA A 81 -6.98 -9.52 5.44
C ALA A 81 -6.18 -8.63 4.48
N VAL A 82 -4.89 -8.40 4.74
CA VAL A 82 -4.04 -7.47 3.99
C VAL A 82 -3.11 -8.24 3.07
N SER A 83 -3.34 -8.12 1.78
CA SER A 83 -2.52 -8.73 0.71
C SER A 83 -1.27 -7.91 0.40
N GLY A 84 -1.30 -6.60 0.61
CA GLY A 84 -0.16 -5.73 0.37
C GLY A 84 -0.16 -4.50 1.26
N VAL A 85 1.02 -4.11 1.71
CA VAL A 85 1.26 -2.87 2.45
C VAL A 85 2.21 -2.01 1.64
N LEU A 86 1.94 -0.70 1.56
CA LEU A 86 2.80 0.27 0.89
C LEU A 86 2.99 1.52 1.73
N VAL A 87 4.24 1.84 2.09
CA VAL A 87 4.59 3.10 2.75
C VAL A 87 4.95 4.15 1.70
N GLN A 88 4.24 5.28 1.68
CA GLN A 88 4.49 6.34 0.71
C GLN A 88 5.74 7.17 1.09
N LEU A 89 6.67 7.28 0.15
CA LEU A 89 7.86 8.12 0.25
C LEU A 89 7.69 9.48 -0.45
N PRO A 90 8.48 10.50 -0.11
CA PRO A 90 9.45 10.53 1.01
C PRO A 90 8.74 10.60 2.37
N LEU A 91 9.33 9.96 3.38
CA LEU A 91 8.92 10.15 4.78
C LEU A 91 9.42 11.50 5.28
N PRO A 92 8.70 12.19 6.19
CA PRO A 92 9.19 13.44 6.74
C PRO A 92 10.38 13.24 7.70
N GLY A 93 11.39 14.10 7.58
CA GLY A 93 12.46 14.34 8.55
C GLY A 93 12.99 13.12 9.31
N ARG A 94 12.74 13.07 10.63
CA ARG A 94 13.32 12.06 11.55
C ARG A 94 13.05 10.60 11.15
N CYS A 95 12.06 10.33 10.30
CA CYS A 95 11.80 8.99 9.76
C CYS A 95 12.70 8.60 8.57
N TYR A 96 13.53 9.49 8.04
CA TYR A 96 14.38 9.21 6.86
C TYR A 96 15.44 8.12 7.08
N LEU A 97 15.87 7.87 8.32
CA LEU A 97 16.86 6.82 8.63
C LEU A 97 16.36 5.40 8.30
N LEU A 98 15.06 5.23 8.08
CA LEU A 98 14.46 3.97 7.64
C LEU A 98 14.40 3.78 6.13
N SER A 99 14.74 4.77 5.30
CA SER A 99 14.58 4.64 3.84
C SER A 99 15.17 3.33 3.30
N HIS A 100 16.32 2.90 3.82
CA HIS A 100 16.97 1.65 3.39
C HIS A 100 16.29 0.38 3.94
N SER A 101 15.87 0.36 5.21
CA SER A 101 15.22 -0.82 5.82
C SER A 101 13.72 -0.95 5.46
N LEU A 102 13.01 0.17 5.28
CA LEU A 102 11.61 0.19 4.85
C LEU A 102 11.45 -0.16 3.37
N HIS A 103 12.38 0.20 2.48
CA HIS A 103 12.26 -0.18 1.06
C HIS A 103 12.08 -1.69 0.86
N MET A 104 12.75 -2.52 1.68
CA MET A 104 12.59 -3.98 1.62
C MET A 104 11.30 -4.50 2.30
N MET A 105 10.73 -3.75 3.25
CA MET A 105 9.52 -4.17 4.00
C MET A 105 8.21 -3.54 3.48
N SER A 106 8.28 -2.52 2.63
CA SER A 106 7.14 -1.72 2.15
C SER A 106 6.54 -2.22 0.84
N ILE A 107 7.09 -3.27 0.23
CA ILE A 107 6.48 -3.95 -0.91
C ILE A 107 6.46 -5.43 -0.56
N VAL A 108 5.65 -5.80 0.42
CA VAL A 108 5.36 -7.19 0.72
C VAL A 108 4.01 -7.49 0.10
N LEU A 109 4.04 -8.03 -1.12
CA LEU A 109 2.88 -8.73 -1.69
C LEU A 109 2.83 -10.10 -1.02
N LYS A 110 1.82 -10.32 -0.19
CA LYS A 110 1.54 -11.63 0.39
C LYS A 110 0.66 -12.38 -0.60
N THR A 111 1.10 -13.58 -0.96
CA THR A 111 0.31 -14.59 -1.68
C THR A 111 -0.63 -15.29 -0.75
#